data_AF-A0A538U6S8-F1
#
_entry.id   AF-A0A538U6S8-F1
#
_cell.length_a   1.000
_cell.length_b   1.000
_cell.length_c   1.000
_cell.angle_alpha   90.00
_cell.angle_beta   90.00
_cell.angle_gamma   90.00
#
_symmetry.space_group_name_H-M   'P 1'
#
loop_
_entity.id
_entity.type
_entity.pdbx_description
1 polymer ?
#
loop_
_entity_poly.entity_id
_entity_poly.type
_entity_poly.pdbx_seq_one_letter_code
_entity_poly.pdbx_strand_id
1 'polypeptide(L)'
;MNPKRVRALARAGKLPAVRVGRRWLFARERLEGLLGVEPKAPPLTIAGLSARNHLRGRIRSLQVEGLMAEVTLDVGGQALVAIITRASVERLGLAVGDQVQAVIKSTEVMVAK
;
A
#
# COMPACT_ATOMS: atom_id res chain seq x y z
N MET A 1 5.13 -2.42 -25.13
CA MET A 1 4.39 -3.22 -26.13
C MET A 1 4.09 -2.37 -27.36
N ASN A 2 4.19 -2.90 -28.58
CA ASN A 2 3.96 -2.14 -29.82
C ASN A 2 2.46 -1.77 -30.00
N PRO A 3 2.11 -0.50 -30.27
CA PRO A 3 0.72 -0.04 -30.43
C PRO A 3 -0.10 -0.79 -31.49
N LYS A 4 0.53 -1.24 -32.58
CA LYS A 4 -0.16 -2.01 -33.65
C LYS A 4 -0.62 -3.38 -33.14
N ARG A 5 0.24 -4.04 -32.36
CA ARG A 5 -0.02 -5.36 -31.77
C ARG A 5 -1.13 -5.29 -30.71
N VAL A 6 -1.15 -4.23 -29.89
CA VAL A 6 -2.22 -3.97 -28.91
C VAL A 6 -3.58 -3.83 -29.59
N ARG A 7 -3.64 -3.06 -30.69
CA ARG A 7 -4.89 -2.87 -31.46
C ARG A 7 -5.37 -4.15 -32.14
N ALA A 8 -4.46 -4.98 -32.65
CA ALA A 8 -4.81 -6.26 -33.24
C ALA A 8 -5.43 -7.21 -32.21
N LEU A 9 -4.85 -7.29 -31.01
CA LEU A 9 -5.37 -8.11 -29.92
C LEU A 9 -6.72 -7.60 -29.39
N ALA A 10 -6.90 -6.28 -29.28
CA ALA A 10 -8.19 -5.67 -28.93
C ALA A 10 -9.28 -5.99 -29.96
N ARG A 11 -8.97 -5.93 -31.26
CA ARG A 11 -9.90 -6.32 -32.34
C ARG A 11 -10.24 -7.81 -32.32
N ALA A 12 -9.27 -8.65 -31.97
CA ALA A 12 -9.44 -10.10 -31.88
C ALA A 12 -10.15 -10.55 -30.59
N GLY A 13 -10.61 -9.62 -29.73
CA GLY A 13 -11.27 -9.93 -28.45
C GLY A 13 -10.34 -10.50 -27.37
N LYS A 14 -9.02 -10.55 -27.62
CA LYS A 14 -8.02 -11.09 -26.68
C LYS A 14 -7.62 -10.11 -25.58
N LEU A 15 -8.03 -8.85 -25.70
CA LEU A 15 -7.88 -7.83 -24.66
C LEU A 15 -9.25 -7.24 -24.32
N PRO A 16 -9.53 -6.93 -23.04
CA PRO A 16 -10.80 -6.40 -22.57
C PRO A 16 -10.91 -4.90 -22.91
N ALA A 17 -10.97 -4.61 -24.21
CA ALA A 17 -10.96 -3.26 -24.75
C ALA A 17 -12.37 -2.84 -25.20
N VAL A 18 -12.74 -1.60 -24.89
CA VAL A 18 -13.98 -0.97 -25.36
C VAL A 18 -13.62 0.11 -26.37
N ARG A 19 -14.33 0.14 -27.50
CA ARG A 19 -14.13 1.18 -28.50
C ARG A 19 -14.98 2.40 -28.18
N VAL A 20 -14.33 3.54 -27.94
CA VAL A 20 -15.00 4.83 -27.74
C VAL A 20 -14.53 5.78 -28.84
N GLY A 21 -15.40 5.98 -29.83
CA GLY A 21 -15.08 6.69 -31.08
C GLY A 21 -13.92 6.04 -31.84
N ARG A 22 -12.82 6.78 -32.00
CA ARG A 22 -11.59 6.32 -32.67
C ARG A 22 -10.54 5.72 -31.70
N ARG A 23 -10.83 5.70 -30.40
CA ARG A 23 -9.92 5.23 -29.36
C ARG A 23 -10.36 3.86 -28.83
N TRP A 24 -9.37 3.07 -28.46
CA TRP A 24 -9.57 1.87 -27.65
C TRP A 24 -9.27 2.23 -26.21
N LEU A 25 -10.26 2.05 -25.33
CA LEU A 25 -10.12 2.19 -23.89
C LEU A 25 -10.02 0.81 -23.25
N PHE A 26 -9.25 0.72 -22.18
CA PHE A 26 -9.03 -0.52 -21.44
C PHE A 26 -9.42 -0.26 -19.99
N ALA A 27 -10.33 -1.07 -19.46
CA ALA A 27 -10.60 -1.06 -18.03
C ALA A 27 -9.35 -1.59 -17.32
N ARG A 28 -8.77 -0.78 -16.43
CA ARG A 28 -7.49 -1.07 -15.78
C ARG A 28 -7.57 -2.39 -15.03
N GLU A 29 -8.67 -2.62 -14.30
CA GLU A 29 -8.90 -3.79 -13.46
C GLU A 29 -8.91 -5.08 -14.30
N ARG A 30 -9.57 -5.04 -15.47
CA ARG A 30 -9.64 -6.20 -16.37
C ARG A 30 -8.30 -6.50 -17.02
N LEU A 31 -7.49 -5.47 -17.29
CA LEU A 31 -6.16 -5.64 -17.86
C LEU A 31 -5.18 -6.18 -16.81
N GLU A 32 -5.24 -5.68 -15.59
CA GLU A 32 -4.43 -6.15 -14.46
C GLU A 32 -4.70 -7.63 -14.17
N GLY A 33 -5.98 -8.05 -14.13
CA GLY A 33 -6.33 -9.47 -13.97
C GLY A 33 -5.80 -10.40 -15.07
N LEU A 34 -5.77 -9.94 -16.33
CA LEU A 34 -5.20 -10.68 -17.45
C LEU A 34 -3.67 -10.78 -17.42
N LEU A 35 -3.03 -9.77 -16.86
CA LEU A 35 -1.58 -9.69 -16.72
C LEU A 35 -1.07 -10.35 -15.43
N GLY A 36 -1.97 -10.91 -14.60
CA GLY A 36 -1.62 -11.45 -13.29
C GLY A 36 -1.07 -10.38 -12.34
N VAL A 37 -1.39 -9.10 -12.59
CA VAL A 37 -1.02 -8.00 -11.72
C VAL A 37 -2.03 -7.98 -10.59
N GLU A 38 -1.60 -8.32 -9.38
CA GLU A 38 -2.46 -8.17 -8.22
C GLU A 38 -2.84 -6.69 -8.07
N PRO A 39 -4.13 -6.39 -7.79
CA PRO A 39 -4.56 -5.03 -7.56
C PRO A 39 -3.74 -4.45 -6.42
N LYS A 40 -3.06 -3.33 -6.69
CA LYS A 40 -2.34 -2.60 -5.64
C LYS A 40 -3.37 -2.26 -4.57
N ALA A 41 -3.15 -2.76 -3.35
CA ALA A 41 -4.03 -2.50 -2.21
C ALA A 41 -4.42 -1.01 -2.18
N PRO A 42 -5.71 -0.69 -1.92
CA PRO A 42 -6.16 0.69 -1.89
C PRO A 42 -5.25 1.51 -0.98
N PRO A 43 -4.98 2.78 -1.33
CA PRO A 43 -4.10 3.59 -0.52
C PRO A 43 -4.66 3.63 0.91
N LEU A 44 -3.83 3.22 1.87
CA LEU A 44 -4.11 3.43 3.29
C LEU A 44 -4.31 4.95 3.45
N THR A 45 -5.56 5.38 3.63
CA THR A 45 -5.92 6.79 3.68
C THR A 45 -6.44 7.05 5.07
N ILE A 46 -5.71 7.89 5.81
CA ILE A 46 -6.07 8.28 7.18
C ILE A 46 -6.78 9.62 7.08
N ALA A 47 -8.07 9.67 7.36
CA ALA A 47 -8.85 10.89 7.42
C ALA A 47 -8.89 11.43 8.86
N GLY A 48 -8.74 12.75 9.04
CA GLY A 48 -8.97 13.40 10.34
C GLY A 48 -7.85 13.28 11.37
N LEU A 49 -6.58 13.29 10.96
CA LEU A 49 -5.44 13.28 11.88
C LEU A 49 -4.49 14.46 11.61
N SER A 50 -4.07 15.18 12.65
CA SER A 50 -3.19 16.35 12.53
C SER A 50 -1.70 16.02 12.32
N ALA A 51 -1.31 14.76 12.55
CA ALA A 51 0.05 14.29 12.29
C ALA A 51 0.36 14.40 10.79
N ARG A 52 1.51 15.01 10.45
CA ARG A 52 1.88 15.31 9.06
C ARG A 52 2.81 14.30 8.41
N ASN A 53 3.49 13.47 9.20
CA ASN A 53 4.45 12.50 8.68
C ASN A 53 3.80 11.12 8.65
N HIS A 54 3.49 10.61 7.46
CA HIS A 54 2.85 9.31 7.27
C HIS A 54 3.78 8.47 6.38
N LEU A 55 4.34 7.41 6.95
CA LEU A 55 5.32 6.56 6.29
C LEU A 55 4.72 5.18 6.06
N ARG A 56 4.55 4.79 4.78
CA ARG A 56 4.06 3.47 4.42
C ARG A 56 5.14 2.43 4.65
N GLY A 57 4.77 1.32 5.26
CA GLY A 57 5.68 0.22 5.50
C GLY A 57 4.95 -1.10 5.70
N ARG A 58 5.75 -2.15 5.86
CA ARG A 58 5.28 -3.50 6.19
C ARG A 58 5.78 -3.89 7.57
N ILE A 59 4.95 -4.52 8.39
CA ILE A 59 5.38 -5.04 9.70
C ILE A 59 6.36 -6.20 9.47
N ARG A 60 7.59 -6.04 9.95
CA ARG A 60 8.66 -7.04 9.90
C ARG A 60 8.70 -7.90 11.15
N SER A 61 8.47 -7.31 12.32
CA SER A 61 8.34 -8.03 13.59
C SER A 61 7.37 -7.32 14.53
N LEU A 62 6.78 -8.10 15.42
CA LEU A 62 5.81 -7.66 16.41
C LEU A 62 6.07 -8.44 17.70
N GLN A 63 6.49 -7.75 18.76
CA GLN A 63 6.75 -8.34 20.07
C GLN A 63 5.81 -7.71 21.08
N VAL A 64 5.04 -8.51 21.82
CA VAL A 64 4.02 -8.00 22.74
C VAL A 64 4.31 -8.48 24.15
N GLU A 65 4.72 -7.58 25.04
CA GLU A 65 5.15 -7.88 26.40
C GLU A 65 4.40 -7.02 27.41
N GLY A 66 3.77 -7.65 28.40
CA GLY A 66 2.98 -6.93 29.40
C GLY A 66 1.91 -6.04 28.74
N LEU A 67 1.89 -4.75 29.04
CA LEU A 67 0.93 -3.78 28.49
C LEU A 67 1.39 -3.13 27.17
N MET A 68 2.62 -3.39 26.74
CA MET A 68 3.26 -2.71 25.62
C MET A 68 3.54 -3.69 24.48
N ALA A 69 3.83 -3.13 23.32
CA ALA A 69 4.27 -3.86 22.15
C ALA A 69 5.33 -3.06 21.39
N GLU A 70 6.36 -3.76 20.94
CA GLU A 70 7.32 -3.27 19.96
C GLU A 70 6.90 -3.73 18.57
N VAL A 71 6.76 -2.79 17.65
CA VAL A 71 6.44 -3.02 16.24
C VAL A 71 7.59 -2.53 15.39
N THR A 72 8.25 -3.43 14.66
CA THR A 72 9.26 -3.06 13.68
C THR A 72 8.65 -3.06 12.29
N LEU A 73 8.81 -1.95 11.58
CA LEU A 73 8.32 -1.71 10.23
C LEU A 73 9.50 -1.64 9.26
N ASP A 74 9.35 -2.23 8.08
CA ASP A 74 10.18 -1.91 6.92
C ASP A 74 9.53 -0.75 6.16
N VAL A 75 10.21 0.39 6.13
CA VAL A 75 9.83 1.60 5.42
C VAL A 75 10.91 1.88 4.36
N GLY A 76 10.67 1.41 3.14
CA GLY A 76 11.58 1.65 2.01
C GLY A 76 12.98 1.06 2.20
N GLY A 77 13.09 -0.09 2.86
CA GLY A 77 14.36 -0.78 3.16
C GLY A 77 14.98 -0.38 4.50
N GLN A 78 14.40 0.59 5.22
CA GLN A 78 14.86 1.02 6.53
C GLN A 78 13.94 0.51 7.63
N ALA A 79 14.51 0.12 8.76
CA ALA A 79 13.74 -0.28 9.93
C ALA A 79 13.25 0.94 10.70
N LEU A 80 11.94 1.02 10.95
CA LEU A 80 11.32 1.98 11.85
C LEU A 80 10.67 1.22 13.01
N VAL A 81 11.05 1.54 14.24
CA VAL A 81 10.53 0.88 15.44
C VAL A 81 9.53 1.79 16.15
N ALA A 82 8.37 1.26 16.49
CA ALA A 82 7.35 1.94 17.26
C ALA A 82 7.02 1.14 18.52
N ILE A 83 6.87 1.83 19.64
CA ILE A 83 6.35 1.26 20.89
C ILE A 83 4.90 1.74 21.05
N ILE A 84 3.96 0.80 21.10
CA ILE A 84 2.53 1.06 21.27
C ILE A 84 1.95 0.18 22.37
N THR A 85 0.67 0.37 22.72
CA THR A 85 0.02 -0.49 23.71
C THR A 85 -0.40 -1.82 23.10
N ARG A 86 -0.40 -2.89 23.90
CA ARG A 86 -0.99 -4.20 23.53
C ARG A 86 -2.41 -4.03 22.99
N ALA A 87 -3.24 -3.26 23.68
CA ALA A 87 -4.62 -3.00 23.27
C ALA A 87 -4.72 -2.36 21.88
N SER A 88 -3.72 -1.57 21.45
CA SER A 88 -3.69 -1.01 20.10
C SER A 88 -3.35 -2.07 19.05
N VAL A 89 -2.41 -2.97 19.33
CA VAL A 89 -2.09 -4.11 18.46
C VAL A 89 -3.34 -4.96 18.24
N GLU A 90 -4.02 -5.33 19.33
CA GLU A 90 -5.22 -6.18 19.31
C GLU A 90 -6.38 -5.49 18.58
N ARG A 91 -6.68 -4.24 18.94
CA ARG A 91 -7.77 -3.46 18.31
C ARG A 91 -7.57 -3.24 16.82
N LEU A 92 -6.32 -3.09 16.38
CA LEU A 92 -5.98 -2.89 14.96
C LEU A 92 -5.76 -4.20 14.22
N GLY A 93 -5.72 -5.35 14.91
CA GLY A 93 -5.46 -6.66 14.32
C GLY A 93 -4.09 -6.77 13.67
N LEU A 94 -3.06 -6.11 14.22
CA LEU A 94 -1.73 -6.06 13.60
C LEU A 94 -1.04 -7.42 13.62
N ALA A 95 -0.48 -7.80 12.48
CA ALA A 95 0.30 -9.01 12.29
C ALA A 95 1.56 -8.75 11.44
N VAL A 96 2.55 -9.64 11.56
CA VAL A 96 3.73 -9.62 10.70
C VAL A 96 3.29 -9.83 9.24
N GLY A 97 3.80 -8.99 8.33
CA GLY A 97 3.46 -8.99 6.91
C GLY A 97 2.41 -7.94 6.51
N ASP A 98 1.70 -7.35 7.47
CA ASP A 98 0.68 -6.33 7.20
C ASP A 98 1.27 -5.09 6.56
N GLN A 99 0.55 -4.53 5.59
CA GLN A 99 0.82 -3.18 5.09
C GLN A 99 0.15 -2.16 6.00
N VAL A 100 0.94 -1.26 6.56
CA VAL A 100 0.48 -0.24 7.51
C VAL A 100 1.14 1.11 7.23
N GLN A 101 0.72 2.14 7.97
CA GLN A 101 1.38 3.44 7.97
C GLN A 101 1.85 3.77 9.37
N ALA A 102 3.14 4.05 9.53
CA ALA A 102 3.61 4.78 10.69
C ALA A 102 3.16 6.23 10.59
N VAL A 103 2.61 6.74 11.67
CA VAL A 103 2.11 8.10 11.74
C VAL A 103 2.79 8.84 12.87
N ILE A 104 3.51 9.90 12.52
CA ILE A 104 4.39 10.62 13.44
C ILE A 104 3.97 12.09 13.45
N LYS A 105 3.72 12.63 14.65
CA LYS A 105 3.41 14.04 14.83
C LYS A 105 4.66 14.87 14.52
N SER A 106 4.50 16.01 13.86
CA SER A 106 5.66 16.84 13.45
C SER A 106 6.52 17.30 14.63
N THR A 107 5.92 17.51 15.79
CA THR A 107 6.60 18.01 17.00
C THR A 107 7.44 16.95 17.73
N GLU A 108 7.36 15.69 17.32
CA GLU A 108 8.09 14.56 17.95
C GLU A 108 9.30 14.12 17.12
N VAL A 109 9.58 14.82 16.02
CA VAL A 109 10.75 14.57 15.18
C VAL A 109 11.88 15.51 15.59
N MET A 110 13.06 14.94 15.88
CA MET A 110 14.28 15.69 16.14
C MET A 110 15.15 15.73 14.86
N VAL A 111 15.91 16.82 14.69
CA VAL A 111 16.86 16.99 13.59
C VAL A 111 18.24 17.22 14.18
N ALA A 112 19.23 16.49 13.67
CA ALA A 112 20.64 16.63 14.03
C ALA A 112 21.49 16.73 12.76
N LYS A 113 22.70 17.31 12.89
CA LYS A 113 23.68 17.47 11.81
C LYS A 113 24.96 16.72 12.16
#